data_AF-A0AAW0CFC9-F1
#
_entry.id   AF-A0AAW0CFC9-F1
#
_cell.length_a   1.000
_cell.length_b   1.000
_cell.length_c   1.000
_cell.angle_alpha   90.00
_cell.angle_beta   90.00
_cell.angle_gamma   90.00
#
_symmetry.space_group_name_H-M   'P 1'
#
loop_
_entity.id
_entity.type
_entity.pdbx_description
1 polymer ?
#
loop_
_entity_poly.entity_id
_entity_poly.type
_entity_poly.pdbx_seq_one_letter_code
_entity_poly.pdbx_strand_id
1 'polypeptide(L)'
;MSGSKFEYVKKYELPDPLLLGTYMVFRLDGHSFHRFSDEHGFTKPNDVRALQLMDRAAEALMNEYRDIVLGFGESDEYRFQINYNDVDARFRKGSVVIRVEVPSPDEPPVVATILSNDVPLQEERKTKAEKKQKSRKTKIEIIHCDIIRDDFWNQHVEILDQ
;
A
#
# COMPACT_ATOMS: atom_id res chain seq x y z
N MET A 1 -21.93 -4.33 -20.33
CA MET A 1 -21.61 -5.04 -19.06
C MET A 1 -22.89 -5.71 -18.60
N SER A 2 -22.93 -7.04 -18.53
CA SER A 2 -24.12 -7.81 -18.17
C SER A 2 -24.34 -7.78 -16.65
N GLY A 3 -25.15 -6.85 -16.16
CA GLY A 3 -25.68 -6.91 -14.79
C GLY A 3 -26.60 -8.13 -14.68
N SER A 4 -26.14 -9.18 -14.02
CA SER A 4 -26.95 -10.38 -13.84
C SER A 4 -28.11 -10.08 -12.88
N LYS A 5 -29.23 -10.79 -13.03
CA LYS A 5 -30.43 -10.67 -12.18
C LYS A 5 -30.14 -10.75 -10.67
N PHE A 6 -28.98 -11.26 -10.27
CA PHE A 6 -28.58 -11.52 -8.90
C PHE A 6 -27.52 -10.55 -8.35
N GLU A 7 -27.08 -9.54 -9.09
CA GLU A 7 -26.02 -8.61 -8.63
C GLU A 7 -26.38 -7.88 -7.31
N TYR A 8 -27.67 -7.74 -7.01
CA TYR A 8 -28.15 -7.12 -5.76
C TYR A 8 -27.72 -7.88 -4.49
N VAL A 9 -27.40 -9.18 -4.57
CA VAL A 9 -26.96 -9.96 -3.39
C VAL A 9 -25.63 -9.47 -2.83
N LYS A 10 -24.78 -8.88 -3.68
CA LYS A 10 -23.49 -8.31 -3.27
C LYS A 10 -23.63 -7.13 -2.33
N LYS A 11 -24.79 -6.45 -2.33
CA LYS A 11 -25.08 -5.34 -1.41
C LYS A 11 -25.29 -5.77 0.04
N TYR A 12 -25.45 -7.07 0.29
CA TYR A 12 -25.58 -7.64 1.64
C TYR A 12 -24.23 -8.09 2.22
N GLU A 13 -23.15 -8.04 1.45
CA GLU A 13 -21.80 -8.23 1.98
C GLU A 13 -21.46 -7.04 2.88
N LEU A 14 -21.16 -7.31 4.14
CA LEU A 14 -20.65 -6.30 5.07
C LEU A 14 -19.13 -6.18 4.87
N PRO A 15 -18.58 -4.97 4.73
CA PRO A 15 -17.13 -4.80 4.72
C PRO A 15 -16.60 -5.01 6.14
N ASP A 16 -15.59 -5.87 6.30
CA ASP A 16 -14.89 -6.11 7.56
C ASP A 16 -13.46 -5.51 7.49
N PRO A 17 -13.30 -4.17 7.51
CA PRO A 17 -12.00 -3.53 7.46
C PRO A 17 -11.26 -3.75 8.78
N LEU A 18 -10.00 -4.18 8.68
CA LEU A 18 -9.12 -4.28 9.83
C LEU A 18 -8.57 -2.90 10.22
N LEU A 19 -8.31 -2.71 11.52
CA LEU A 19 -7.82 -1.44 12.05
C LEU A 19 -6.41 -1.13 11.54
N LEU A 20 -6.24 0.05 10.94
CA LEU A 20 -4.98 0.52 10.40
C LEU A 20 -3.90 0.62 11.49
N GLY A 21 -2.66 0.25 11.15
CA GLY A 21 -1.51 0.40 12.05
C GLY A 21 -1.46 -0.62 13.19
N THR A 22 -2.27 -1.67 13.14
CA THR A 22 -2.22 -2.79 14.10
C THR A 22 -1.48 -3.99 13.51
N TYR A 23 -0.87 -4.79 14.39
CA TYR A 23 -0.31 -6.08 13.98
C TYR A 23 -1.44 -7.07 13.74
N MET A 24 -1.37 -7.76 12.61
CA MET A 24 -2.28 -8.87 12.32
C MET A 24 -1.58 -10.18 12.68
N VAL A 25 -2.28 -11.03 13.43
CA VAL A 25 -1.81 -12.36 13.79
C VAL A 25 -2.79 -13.38 13.22
N PHE A 26 -2.31 -14.20 12.30
CA PHE A 26 -3.06 -15.31 11.72
C PHE A 26 -2.68 -16.58 12.46
N ARG A 27 -3.62 -17.20 13.18
CA ARG A 27 -3.43 -18.51 13.80
C ARG A 27 -4.13 -19.57 12.97
N LEU A 28 -3.37 -20.56 12.51
CA LEU A 28 -3.87 -21.79 11.94
C LEU A 28 -3.82 -22.87 13.02
N ASP A 29 -4.88 -23.64 13.14
CA ASP A 29 -5.04 -24.70 14.15
C ASP A 29 -5.57 -25.95 13.45
N GLY A 30 -4.97 -27.10 13.75
CA GLY A 30 -5.32 -28.38 13.16
C GLY A 30 -6.72 -28.84 13.56
N HIS A 31 -7.67 -28.85 12.63
CA HIS A 31 -9.01 -29.33 12.94
C HIS A 31 -9.01 -30.84 13.26
N SER A 32 -9.42 -31.20 14.48
CA SER A 32 -9.49 -32.59 14.94
C SER A 32 -8.16 -33.34 14.84
N PHE A 33 -7.04 -32.66 15.13
CA PHE A 33 -5.69 -33.20 14.94
C PHE A 33 -5.39 -34.44 15.80
N HIS A 34 -6.09 -34.63 16.91
CA HIS A 34 -5.98 -35.84 17.74
C HIS A 34 -6.33 -37.10 16.93
N ARG A 35 -7.46 -37.08 16.23
CA ARG A 35 -7.88 -38.19 15.36
C ARG A 35 -6.90 -38.40 14.21
N PHE A 36 -6.44 -37.31 13.61
CA PHE A 36 -5.45 -37.36 12.53
C PHE A 36 -4.15 -38.03 13.00
N SER A 37 -3.67 -37.68 14.20
CA SER A 37 -2.44 -38.24 14.79
C SER A 37 -2.56 -39.73 15.08
N ASP A 38 -3.73 -40.19 15.56
CA ASP A 38 -3.97 -41.61 15.84
C ASP A 38 -4.10 -42.42 14.54
N GLU A 39 -4.80 -41.89 13.51
CA GLU A 39 -4.95 -42.55 12.21
C GLU A 39 -3.61 -42.67 11.45
N HIS A 40 -2.72 -41.68 11.59
CA HIS A 40 -1.41 -41.65 10.91
C HIS A 40 -0.27 -42.24 11.76
N GLY A 41 -0.57 -42.77 12.95
CA GLY A 41 0.40 -43.44 13.81
C GLY A 41 1.53 -42.51 14.29
N PHE A 42 1.18 -41.32 14.78
CA PHE A 42 2.15 -40.35 15.27
C PHE A 42 2.83 -40.85 16.55
N THR A 43 4.12 -40.58 16.66
CA THR A 43 4.91 -40.88 17.85
C THR A 43 4.59 -39.87 18.97
N LYS A 44 4.20 -40.37 20.16
CA LYS A 44 3.90 -39.55 21.34
C LYS A 44 5.13 -39.46 22.26
N PRO A 45 5.44 -38.30 22.88
CA PRO A 45 4.64 -37.07 22.89
C PRO A 45 4.80 -36.20 21.64
N ASN A 46 5.93 -36.29 20.93
CA ASN A 46 6.24 -35.42 19.78
C ASN A 46 6.67 -36.26 18.56
N ASP A 47 6.02 -36.05 17.42
CA ASP A 47 6.43 -36.65 16.15
C ASP A 47 7.23 -35.65 15.32
N VAL A 48 8.52 -35.95 15.14
CA VAL A 48 9.45 -35.09 14.41
C VAL A 48 9.04 -34.90 12.95
N ARG A 49 8.43 -35.91 12.32
CA ARG A 49 8.05 -35.85 10.90
C ARG A 49 6.89 -34.87 10.70
N ALA A 50 5.95 -34.88 11.64
CA ALA A 50 4.79 -33.98 11.61
C ALA A 50 5.22 -32.53 11.83
N LEU A 51 6.09 -32.28 12.81
CA LEU A 51 6.63 -30.96 13.09
C LEU A 51 7.45 -30.42 11.90
N GLN A 52 8.31 -31.24 11.31
CA GLN A 52 9.07 -30.85 10.12
C GLN A 52 8.18 -30.56 8.90
N LEU A 53 7.07 -31.30 8.76
CA LEU A 53 6.08 -31.03 7.71
C LEU A 53 5.40 -29.67 7.92
N MET A 54 5.01 -29.38 9.16
CA MET A 54 4.43 -28.09 9.55
C MET A 54 5.40 -26.93 9.28
N ASP A 55 6.66 -27.07 9.69
CA ASP A 55 7.69 -26.06 9.47
C ASP A 55 7.95 -25.81 7.98
N ARG A 56 8.00 -26.86 7.16
CA ARG A 56 8.14 -26.70 5.71
C ARG A 56 6.94 -26.03 5.06
N ALA A 57 5.73 -26.34 5.53
CA ALA A 57 4.52 -25.69 5.04
C ALA A 57 4.52 -24.20 5.41
N ALA A 58 4.93 -23.87 6.64
CA ALA A 58 5.07 -22.49 7.10
C ALA A 58 6.15 -21.73 6.32
N GLU A 59 7.30 -22.34 6.06
CA GLU A 59 8.38 -21.77 5.25
C GLU A 59 7.90 -21.45 3.82
N ALA A 60 7.19 -22.38 3.18
CA ALA A 60 6.62 -22.16 1.86
C ALA A 60 5.64 -20.96 1.84
N LEU A 61 4.79 -20.85 2.87
CA LEU A 61 3.83 -19.77 3.02
C LEU A 61 4.52 -18.41 3.25
N MET A 62 5.58 -18.37 4.06
CA MET A 62 6.38 -17.16 4.27
C MET A 62 7.16 -16.74 3.01
N ASN A 63 7.60 -17.71 2.18
CA ASN A 63 8.26 -17.42 0.91
C ASN A 63 7.30 -16.86 -0.15
N GLU A 64 6.03 -17.31 -0.14
CA GLU A 64 4.98 -16.80 -1.03
C GLU A 64 4.50 -15.41 -0.59
N TYR A 65 4.28 -15.21 0.71
CA TYR A 65 3.78 -13.97 1.29
C TYR A 65 4.85 -13.23 2.09
N ARG A 66 5.56 -12.32 1.41
CA ARG A 66 6.66 -11.52 1.99
C ARG A 66 6.23 -10.54 3.08
N ASP A 67 4.93 -10.30 3.24
CA ASP A 67 4.38 -9.44 4.30
C ASP A 67 4.45 -10.10 5.68
N ILE A 68 4.66 -11.42 5.72
CA ILE A 68 4.78 -12.19 6.96
C ILE A 68 6.21 -12.03 7.49
N VAL A 69 6.33 -11.39 8.65
CA VAL A 69 7.63 -11.09 9.27
C VAL A 69 8.11 -12.23 10.16
N LEU A 70 7.18 -12.92 10.81
CA LEU A 70 7.50 -13.99 11.76
C LEU A 70 6.44 -15.09 11.72
N GLY A 71 6.90 -16.33 11.72
CA GLY A 71 6.10 -17.53 11.94
C GLY A 71 6.51 -18.21 13.24
N PHE A 72 5.55 -18.64 14.06
CA PHE A 72 5.77 -19.43 15.27
C PHE A 72 4.82 -20.63 15.29
N GLY A 73 5.38 -21.85 15.36
CA GLY A 73 4.62 -23.08 15.42
C GLY A 73 4.75 -23.80 16.77
N GLU A 74 3.66 -24.39 17.25
CA GLU A 74 3.63 -25.28 18.41
C GLU A 74 2.67 -26.44 18.12
N SER A 75 3.10 -27.69 18.34
CA SER A 75 2.24 -28.88 18.19
C SER A 75 1.56 -28.96 16.81
N ASP A 76 0.30 -28.55 16.73
CA ASP A 76 -0.61 -28.56 15.58
C ASP A 76 -1.12 -27.16 15.22
N GLU A 77 -0.55 -26.10 15.82
CA GLU A 77 -0.84 -24.71 15.49
C GLU A 77 0.36 -23.98 14.88
N TYR A 78 0.06 -22.98 14.05
CA TYR A 78 1.04 -22.03 13.54
C TYR A 78 0.48 -20.60 13.57
N ARG A 79 1.31 -19.65 14.00
CA ARG A 79 0.98 -18.23 14.12
C ARG A 79 1.87 -17.43 13.18
N PHE A 80 1.26 -16.62 12.34
CA PHE A 80 1.96 -15.74 11.40
C PHE A 80 1.67 -14.28 11.75
N GLN A 81 2.71 -13.51 11.98
CA GLN A 81 2.63 -12.08 12.22
C GLN A 81 2.89 -11.33 10.92
N ILE A 82 1.94 -10.49 10.53
CA ILE A 82 2.06 -9.58 9.39
C ILE A 82 2.37 -8.18 9.90
N ASN A 83 3.43 -7.57 9.38
CA ASN A 83 3.73 -6.18 9.65
C ASN A 83 2.94 -5.29 8.70
N TYR A 84 1.91 -4.64 9.23
CA TYR A 84 1.10 -3.70 8.48
C TYR A 84 1.95 -2.61 7.81
N ASN A 85 3.06 -2.18 8.41
CA ASN A 85 3.89 -1.10 7.89
C ASN A 85 4.65 -1.44 6.61
N ASP A 86 4.86 -2.73 6.32
CA ASP A 86 5.60 -3.18 5.14
C ASP A 86 4.66 -3.53 3.97
N VAL A 87 3.35 -3.63 4.23
CA VAL A 87 2.36 -3.84 3.19
C VAL A 87 2.30 -2.62 2.26
N ASP A 88 2.15 -2.85 0.96
CA ASP A 88 2.06 -1.81 -0.06
C ASP A 88 1.04 -0.72 0.32
N ALA A 89 1.39 0.56 0.10
CA ALA A 89 0.56 1.70 0.49
C ALA A 89 -0.86 1.64 -0.11
N ARG A 90 -1.02 0.97 -1.25
CA ARG A 90 -2.31 0.69 -1.91
C ARG A 90 -3.29 -0.04 -0.98
N PHE A 91 -2.81 -1.00 -0.21
CA PHE A 91 -3.64 -1.81 0.69
C PHE A 91 -3.80 -1.17 2.08
N ARG A 92 -2.99 -0.14 2.40
CA ARG A 92 -3.06 0.57 3.68
C ARG A 92 -3.92 1.82 3.69
N LYS A 93 -3.76 2.68 2.69
CA LYS A 93 -4.31 4.05 2.72
C LYS A 93 -5.26 4.36 1.58
N GLY A 94 -5.50 3.40 0.69
CA GLY A 94 -6.40 3.54 -0.45
C GLY A 94 -5.79 4.28 -1.63
N SER A 95 -6.64 4.82 -2.50
CA SER A 95 -6.25 5.54 -3.70
C SER A 95 -6.36 7.05 -3.48
N VAL A 96 -5.25 7.77 -3.62
CA VAL A 96 -5.23 9.24 -3.65
C VAL A 96 -5.33 9.67 -5.10
N VAL A 97 -6.21 10.61 -5.39
CA VAL A 97 -6.40 11.13 -6.74
C VAL A 97 -5.90 12.56 -6.76
N ILE A 98 -4.82 12.81 -7.50
CA ILE A 98 -4.27 14.15 -7.66
C ILE A 98 -4.50 14.67 -9.09
N ARG A 99 -4.60 15.99 -9.21
CA ARG A 99 -4.79 16.67 -10.48
C ARG A 99 -3.48 17.36 -10.84
N VAL A 100 -2.72 16.77 -11.76
CA VAL A 100 -1.40 17.26 -12.18
C VAL A 100 -1.55 18.14 -13.43
N GLU A 101 -0.85 19.27 -13.46
CA GLU A 101 -0.75 20.11 -14.65
C GLU A 101 0.19 19.46 -15.67
N VAL A 102 -0.27 19.28 -16.91
CA VAL A 102 0.57 18.73 -17.98
C VAL A 102 1.42 19.88 -18.54
N PRO A 103 2.76 19.81 -18.47
CA PRO A 103 3.60 20.84 -19.06
C PRO A 103 3.37 20.87 -20.58
N SER A 104 3.12 22.06 -21.13
CA SER A 104 3.05 22.25 -22.57
C SER A 104 4.41 21.98 -23.20
N PRO A 105 4.50 21.30 -24.36
CA PRO A 105 5.76 20.90 -24.98
C PRO A 105 6.67 22.05 -25.47
N ASP A 106 6.30 23.31 -25.22
CA ASP A 106 6.99 24.51 -25.72
C ASP A 106 7.81 25.28 -24.65
N GLU A 107 7.93 24.78 -23.41
CA GLU A 107 8.72 25.45 -22.36
C GLU A 107 10.02 24.70 -22.01
N PRO A 108 11.20 25.36 -22.03
CA PRO A 108 12.47 24.74 -21.67
C PRO A 108 12.58 24.47 -20.16
N PRO A 109 13.38 23.47 -19.74
CA PRO A 109 13.41 23.00 -18.35
C PRO A 109 14.04 24.02 -17.39
N VAL A 110 13.25 24.50 -16.43
CA VAL A 110 13.68 25.34 -15.30
C VAL A 110 14.26 24.47 -14.18
N VAL A 111 15.44 23.89 -14.38
CA VAL A 111 16.19 23.20 -13.32
C VAL A 111 17.68 23.56 -13.37
N ALA A 112 18.04 24.82 -13.10
CA ALA A 112 19.40 25.20 -12.71
C ALA A 112 19.50 26.68 -12.27
N THR A 113 18.84 27.09 -11.19
CA THR A 113 19.17 28.40 -10.56
C THR A 113 18.87 28.40 -9.05
N ILE A 114 19.46 27.46 -8.33
CA ILE A 114 19.72 27.65 -6.90
C ILE A 114 21.23 27.50 -6.76
N LEU A 115 21.93 28.64 -6.65
CA LEU A 115 23.25 28.85 -6.04
C LEU A 115 23.90 30.12 -6.63
N SER A 116 23.50 31.29 -6.14
CA SER A 116 24.38 32.45 -5.87
C SER A 116 23.54 33.68 -5.56
N ASN A 117 23.51 34.06 -4.28
CA ASN A 117 23.16 35.42 -3.86
C ASN A 117 24.26 36.38 -4.35
N ASP A 118 23.89 37.50 -4.99
CA ASP A 118 24.41 38.86 -4.71
C ASP A 118 24.00 39.90 -5.80
N VAL A 119 23.32 40.98 -5.34
CA VAL A 119 23.29 42.39 -5.85
C VAL A 119 22.31 42.77 -7.01
N PRO A 120 21.73 44.02 -7.02
CA PRO A 120 20.27 44.22 -7.10
C PRO A 120 19.72 45.07 -8.29
N LEU A 121 18.38 45.13 -8.32
CA LEU A 121 17.47 46.16 -8.88
C LEU A 121 17.46 46.41 -10.40
N GLN A 122 16.30 46.16 -11.03
CA GLN A 122 15.58 47.16 -11.82
C GLN A 122 14.12 46.75 -12.08
N GLU A 123 13.20 47.66 -11.73
CA GLU A 123 11.77 47.59 -12.05
C GLU A 123 11.55 47.87 -13.53
N GLU A 124 10.86 46.98 -14.25
CA GLU A 124 10.19 47.34 -15.50
C GLU A 124 8.71 46.98 -15.45
N ARG A 125 7.89 48.03 -15.39
CA ARG A 125 6.43 48.01 -15.54
C ARG A 125 6.07 47.51 -16.94
N LYS A 126 5.37 46.37 -17.04
CA LYS A 126 4.65 45.98 -18.26
C LYS A 126 3.14 46.00 -18.05
N THR A 127 2.49 46.60 -19.03
CA THR A 127 1.12 47.12 -19.06
C THR A 127 0.04 46.03 -19.11
N LYS A 128 -1.12 46.35 -18.51
CA LYS A 128 -2.35 45.55 -18.47
C LYS A 128 -2.97 45.40 -19.87
N ALA A 129 -2.55 44.42 -20.67
CA ALA A 129 -3.26 44.06 -21.90
C ALA A 129 -2.97 42.64 -22.43
N GLU A 130 -2.77 41.63 -21.57
CA GLU A 130 -2.61 40.24 -22.03
C GLU A 130 -2.75 39.23 -20.87
N LYS A 131 -3.95 39.05 -20.31
CA LYS A 131 -4.25 37.91 -19.43
C LYS A 131 -5.64 37.34 -19.72
N LYS A 132 -5.80 36.78 -20.92
CA LYS A 132 -6.84 35.76 -21.14
C LYS A 132 -6.23 34.46 -20.63
N GLN A 133 -6.49 34.15 -19.35
CA GLN A 133 -5.93 33.03 -18.62
C GLN A 133 -6.27 31.72 -19.36
N LYS A 134 -5.34 31.25 -20.18
CA LYS A 134 -5.45 30.01 -20.95
C LYS A 134 -5.57 28.89 -19.91
N SER A 135 -6.71 28.18 -19.88
CA SER A 135 -6.92 27.13 -18.88
C SER A 135 -5.83 26.08 -19.03
N ARG A 136 -5.06 25.88 -17.96
CA ARG A 136 -3.98 24.88 -17.94
C ARG A 136 -4.60 23.50 -18.09
N LYS A 137 -4.05 22.68 -18.99
CA LYS A 137 -4.55 21.32 -19.22
C LYS A 137 -4.09 20.46 -18.05
N THR A 138 -5.05 19.86 -17.35
CA THR A 138 -4.79 19.01 -16.19
C THR A 138 -5.09 17.56 -16.51
N LYS A 139 -4.29 16.64 -15.98
CA LYS A 139 -4.53 15.19 -16.00
C LYS A 139 -4.81 14.71 -14.58
N ILE A 140 -5.68 13.71 -14.45
CA ILE A 140 -5.94 13.04 -13.18
C ILE A 140 -4.99 11.85 -13.07
N GLU A 141 -4.22 11.79 -11.99
CA GLU A 141 -3.33 10.67 -11.68
C GLU A 141 -3.72 10.04 -10.34
N ILE A 142 -3.69 8.71 -10.29
CA ILE A 142 -4.00 7.94 -9.09
C ILE A 142 -2.68 7.50 -8.47
N ILE A 143 -2.43 7.92 -7.24
CA ILE A 143 -1.22 7.62 -6.48
C ILE A 143 -1.61 6.88 -5.20
N HIS A 144 -0.75 5.96 -4.78
CA HIS A 144 -0.88 5.24 -3.51
C HIS A 144 0.28 5.64 -2.60
N CYS A 145 0.11 6.71 -1.82
CA CYS A 145 1.17 7.27 -0.98
C CYS A 145 0.60 7.87 0.32
N ASP A 146 1.48 8.22 1.26
CA ASP A 146 1.11 8.82 2.54
C ASP A 146 1.05 10.35 2.45
N ILE A 147 -0.14 10.91 2.24
CA ILE A 147 -0.36 12.37 2.17
C ILE A 147 -0.14 13.11 3.49
N ILE A 148 0.04 12.40 4.61
CA ILE A 148 0.27 13.04 5.92
C ILE A 148 1.75 13.38 6.11
N ARG A 149 2.65 12.65 5.42
CA ARG A 149 4.10 12.85 5.56
C ARG A 149 4.61 13.94 4.63
N ASP A 150 5.71 14.55 5.05
CA ASP A 150 6.36 15.64 4.32
C ASP A 150 6.83 15.21 2.92
N ASP A 151 7.20 13.93 2.74
CA ASP A 151 7.65 13.39 1.45
C ASP A 151 6.65 13.65 0.32
N PHE A 152 5.35 13.53 0.60
CA PHE A 152 4.31 13.79 -0.40
C PHE A 152 4.25 15.28 -0.76
N TRP A 153 4.23 16.16 0.24
CA TRP A 153 4.15 17.61 0.03
C TRP A 153 5.42 18.19 -0.58
N ASN A 154 6.58 17.60 -0.30
CA ASN A 154 7.86 17.97 -0.92
C ASN A 154 7.92 17.58 -2.40
N GLN A 155 7.27 16.47 -2.79
CA GLN A 155 7.18 16.04 -4.18
C GLN A 155 6.08 16.77 -4.96
N HIS A 156 5.07 17.29 -4.25
CA HIS A 156 3.90 17.94 -4.82
C HIS A 156 3.70 19.37 -4.30
N VAL A 157 4.75 20.18 -4.35
CA VAL A 157 4.70 21.59 -3.93
C VAL A 157 3.69 22.38 -4.75
N GLU A 158 3.47 21.99 -6.01
CA GLU A 158 2.46 22.56 -6.91
C GLU A 158 1.02 22.50 -6.38
N ILE A 159 0.74 21.65 -5.38
CA ILE A 159 -0.57 21.58 -4.74
C ILE A 159 -0.76 22.71 -3.72
N LEU A 160 0.32 23.21 -3.10
CA LEU A 160 0.26 24.21 -2.04
C LEU A 160 0.18 25.65 -2.57
N ASP A 161 0.69 25.90 -3.78
CA ASP A 161 0.82 27.25 -4.37
C ASP A 161 -0.42 27.74 -5.17
N GLN A 162 -1.63 27.27 -4.84
CA GLN A 162 -2.88 27.68 -5.51
C GLN A 162 -3.54 28.94 -4.93
#